data_AF-A0A1E3YCI3-F1
#
_entry.id   AF-A0A1E3YCI3-F1
#
_cell.length_a   1.000
_cell.length_b   1.000
_cell.length_c   1.000
_cell.angle_alpha   90.00
_cell.angle_beta   90.00
_cell.angle_gamma   90.00
#
_symmetry.space_group_name_H-M   'P 1'
#
loop_
_entity.id
_entity.type
_entity.pdbx_description
1 polymer ?
#
loop_
_entity_poly.entity_id
_entity_poly.type
_entity_poly.pdbx_seq_one_letter_code
_entity_poly.pdbx_strand_id
1 'polypeptide(L)'
;MFEPRPRVAHFVVHAVDGQAVDYREIWQRTQLLLLCFDERDAQARTAVVAAALTTRGDALAAVETRLVVTHDVVPGAPRPGALVADRWGEIYATLDDEAVTDADDLIDWMRVVQSRCG
;
A
#
# COMPACT_ATOMS: atom_id res chain seq x y z
N MET A 1 10.02 13.83 -22.37
CA MET A 1 10.96 13.56 -21.25
C MET A 1 10.09 13.08 -20.10
N PHE A 2 10.16 11.80 -19.73
CA PHE A 2 9.44 11.30 -18.56
C PHE A 2 10.28 11.65 -17.34
N GLU A 3 9.73 12.42 -16.41
CA GLU A 3 10.38 12.64 -15.12
C GLU A 3 10.43 11.31 -14.36
N PRO A 4 11.56 10.99 -13.71
CA PRO A 4 11.65 9.78 -12.90
C PRO A 4 10.61 9.83 -11.77
N ARG A 5 9.91 8.72 -11.56
CA ARG A 5 8.91 8.62 -10.49
C ARG A 5 9.59 8.76 -9.12
N PRO A 6 8.92 9.40 -8.15
CA PRO A 6 9.41 9.39 -6.78
C PRO A 6 9.47 7.96 -6.25
N ARG A 7 10.43 7.71 -5.34
CA ARG A 7 10.63 6.40 -4.71
C ARG A 7 10.14 6.39 -3.28
N VAL A 8 9.63 5.24 -2.86
CA VAL A 8 9.30 4.97 -1.46
C VAL A 8 10.56 5.09 -0.62
N ALA A 9 10.53 5.96 0.38
CA ALA A 9 11.61 6.06 1.37
C ALA A 9 11.65 4.77 2.22
N HIS A 10 12.83 4.34 2.64
CA HIS A 10 12.90 3.21 3.57
C HIS A 10 12.24 3.56 4.91
N PHE A 11 11.38 2.67 5.38
CA PHE A 11 10.67 2.80 6.64
C PHE A 11 10.63 1.47 7.38
N VAL A 12 10.44 1.56 8.69
CA VAL A 12 10.06 0.45 9.56
C VAL A 12 8.80 0.88 10.29
N VAL A 13 7.76 0.05 10.25
CA VAL A 13 6.47 0.32 10.89
C VAL A 13 5.94 -0.90 11.62
N HIS A 14 5.00 -0.68 12.53
CA HIS A 14 4.20 -1.72 13.15
C HIS A 14 2.91 -1.88 12.34
N ALA A 15 2.72 -3.06 11.78
CA ALA A 15 1.46 -3.40 11.15
C ALA A 15 0.36 -3.56 12.21
N VAL A 16 -0.90 -3.41 11.80
CA VAL A 16 -2.07 -3.52 12.68
C VAL A 16 -2.23 -4.91 13.31
N ASP A 17 -1.57 -5.93 12.76
CA ASP A 17 -1.48 -7.28 13.32
C ASP A 17 -0.36 -7.43 14.38
N GLY A 18 0.35 -6.35 14.69
CA GLY A 18 1.45 -6.29 15.65
C GLY A 18 2.81 -6.73 15.09
N GLN A 19 2.92 -7.10 13.82
CA GLN A 19 4.19 -7.45 13.19
C GLN A 19 4.99 -6.19 12.84
N ALA A 20 6.29 -6.19 13.12
CA ALA A 20 7.19 -5.19 12.57
C ALA A 20 7.42 -5.47 11.08
N VAL A 21 7.29 -4.44 10.24
CA VAL A 21 7.52 -4.51 8.80
C VAL A 21 8.66 -3.57 8.44
N ASP A 22 9.76 -4.14 7.95
CA ASP A 22 10.85 -3.39 7.33
C ASP A 22 10.67 -3.35 5.82
N TYR A 23 10.49 -2.16 5.24
CA TYR A 23 10.28 -2.02 3.80
C TYR A 23 11.44 -2.58 2.97
N ARG A 24 12.67 -2.66 3.52
CA ARG A 24 13.83 -3.25 2.83
C ARG A 24 13.65 -4.73 2.52
N GLU A 25 12.78 -5.44 3.26
CA GLU A 25 12.46 -6.84 3.02
C GLU A 25 11.37 -7.03 1.94
N ILE A 26 10.73 -5.94 1.51
CA ILE A 26 9.71 -5.91 0.46
C ILE A 26 10.33 -5.40 -0.85
N TRP A 27 11.15 -4.35 -0.75
CA TRP A 27 11.81 -3.69 -1.87
C TRP A 27 12.63 -4.67 -2.72
N GLN A 28 12.54 -4.52 -4.04
CA GLN A 28 13.09 -5.40 -5.08
C GLN A 28 12.52 -6.83 -5.12
N ARG A 29 11.50 -7.15 -4.33
CA ARG A 29 10.93 -8.51 -4.27
C ARG A 29 9.47 -8.57 -4.71
N THR A 30 8.66 -7.64 -4.23
CA THR A 30 7.20 -7.64 -4.44
C THR A 30 6.68 -6.21 -4.44
N GLN A 31 5.50 -5.99 -5.03
CA GLN A 31 4.85 -4.68 -5.04
C GLN A 31 4.36 -4.31 -3.64
N LEU A 32 4.16 -3.03 -3.37
CA LEU A 32 3.68 -2.52 -2.09
C LEU A 32 2.31 -1.86 -2.26
N LEU A 33 1.35 -2.35 -1.48
CA LEU A 33 0.12 -1.63 -1.18
C LEU A 33 0.13 -1.29 0.31
N LEU A 34 0.39 -0.02 0.63
CA LEU A 34 0.46 0.49 2.00
C LEU A 34 -0.81 1.27 2.33
N LEU A 35 -1.49 0.93 3.42
CA LEU A 35 -2.62 1.69 3.97
C LEU A 35 -2.24 2.24 5.35
N CYS A 36 -2.41 3.54 5.53
CA CYS A 36 -2.08 4.25 6.77
C CYS A 36 -3.33 4.98 7.28
N PHE A 37 -3.72 4.77 8.54
CA PHE A 37 -4.83 5.50 9.17
C PHE A 37 -4.65 5.57 10.68
N ASP A 38 -5.29 6.53 11.33
CA ASP A 38 -5.25 6.62 12.80
C ASP A 38 -6.08 5.50 13.43
N GLU A 39 -5.58 4.87 14.50
CA GLU A 39 -6.33 3.85 15.26
C GLU A 39 -7.69 4.38 15.77
N ARG A 40 -7.75 5.69 16.04
CA ARG A 40 -8.98 6.35 16.53
C ARG A 40 -9.99 6.61 15.43
N ASP A 41 -9.60 6.47 14.16
CA ASP A 41 -10.43 6.76 12.99
C ASP A 41 -10.89 5.48 12.28
N ALA A 42 -11.61 4.64 13.02
CA ALA A 42 -12.15 3.38 12.50
C ALA A 42 -13.21 3.57 11.41
N GLN A 43 -13.71 4.79 11.22
CA GLN A 43 -14.71 5.13 10.20
C GLN A 43 -14.10 5.74 8.94
N ALA A 44 -12.79 6.06 8.95
CA ALA A 44 -12.05 6.40 7.75
C ALA A 44 -12.27 5.32 6.68
N ARG A 45 -12.44 5.76 5.43
CA ARG A 45 -12.65 4.82 4.33
C ARG A 45 -11.47 3.86 4.21
N THR A 46 -10.27 4.36 4.42
CA THR A 46 -9.02 3.59 4.45
C THR A 46 -9.09 2.45 5.46
N ALA A 47 -9.66 2.66 6.66
CA ALA A 47 -9.78 1.63 7.68
C ALA A 47 -10.74 0.50 7.23
N VAL A 48 -11.89 0.88 6.63
CA VAL A 48 -12.87 -0.07 6.09
C VAL A 48 -12.26 -0.91 4.96
N VAL A 49 -11.55 -0.27 4.05
CA VAL A 49 -10.92 -0.92 2.89
C VAL A 49 -9.75 -1.80 3.32
N ALA A 50 -8.96 -1.38 4.32
CA ALA A 50 -7.90 -2.20 4.88
C ALA A 50 -8.43 -3.52 5.48
N ALA A 51 -9.56 -3.47 6.19
CA ALA A 51 -10.21 -4.67 6.71
C ALA A 51 -10.65 -5.61 5.56
N ALA A 52 -11.25 -5.06 4.50
CA ALA A 52 -11.64 -5.84 3.32
C ALA A 52 -10.42 -6.49 2.62
N LEU A 53 -9.34 -5.74 2.39
CA LEU A 53 -8.12 -6.24 1.76
C LEU A 53 -7.42 -7.33 2.57
N THR A 54 -7.44 -7.24 3.91
CA THR A 54 -6.83 -8.24 4.80
C THR A 54 -7.45 -9.62 4.62
N THR A 55 -8.74 -9.68 4.28
CA THR A 55 -9.43 -10.96 3.98
C THR A 55 -9.13 -11.52 2.58
N ARG A 56 -8.40 -10.79 1.74
CA ARG A 56 -8.15 -11.10 0.32
C ARG A 56 -6.67 -11.39 0.04
N GLY A 57 -5.96 -11.96 1.02
CA GLY A 57 -4.53 -12.26 0.93
C GLY A 57 -4.15 -13.05 -0.32
N ASP A 58 -4.94 -14.05 -0.73
CA ASP A 58 -4.68 -14.86 -1.93
C ASP A 58 -4.75 -14.03 -3.23
N ALA A 59 -5.69 -13.08 -3.32
CA ALA A 59 -5.82 -12.21 -4.48
C ALA A 59 -4.64 -11.24 -4.61
N LEU A 60 -4.13 -10.73 -3.49
CA LEU A 60 -2.93 -9.88 -3.43
C LEU A 60 -1.65 -10.68 -3.74
N ALA A 61 -1.56 -11.91 -3.25
CA ALA A 61 -0.45 -12.81 -3.55
C ALA A 61 -0.39 -13.17 -5.05
N ALA A 62 -1.54 -13.40 -5.69
CA ALA A 62 -1.64 -13.69 -7.12
C ALA A 62 -1.10 -12.56 -8.01
N VAL A 63 -1.05 -11.33 -7.50
CA VAL A 63 -0.55 -10.14 -8.20
C VAL A 63 0.77 -9.66 -7.60
N GLU A 64 1.51 -10.53 -6.92
CA GLU A 64 2.82 -10.24 -6.32
C GLU A 64 2.80 -8.92 -5.53
N THR A 65 1.83 -8.76 -4.63
CA THR A 65 1.68 -7.57 -3.80
C THR A 65 1.74 -7.91 -2.33
N ARG A 66 2.59 -7.19 -1.59
CA ARG A 66 2.57 -7.14 -0.14
C ARG A 66 1.65 -6.03 0.33
N LEU A 67 0.58 -6.41 1.02
CA LEU A 67 -0.25 -5.49 1.79
C LEU A 67 0.44 -5.17 3.11
N VAL A 68 0.55 -3.88 3.41
CA VAL A 68 0.98 -3.37 4.72
C VAL A 68 -0.10 -2.43 5.21
N VAL A 69 -0.65 -2.70 6.39
CA VAL A 69 -1.64 -1.86 7.03
C VAL A 69 -1.07 -1.40 8.36
N THR A 70 -1.00 -0.10 8.60
CA THR A 70 -0.33 0.45 9.79
C THR A 70 -1.03 1.69 10.35
N HIS A 71 -0.84 1.93 11.64
CA HIS A 71 -1.18 3.19 12.30
C HIS A 71 0.03 4.12 12.44
N ASP A 72 1.21 3.72 11.99
CA ASP A 72 2.40 4.56 12.02
C ASP A 72 2.36 5.61 10.90
N VAL A 73 3.10 6.71 11.09
CA VAL A 73 3.29 7.70 10.02
C VAL A 73 4.40 7.21 9.09
N VAL A 74 4.10 7.09 7.80
CA VAL A 74 5.10 6.75 6.77
C VAL A 74 5.39 7.98 5.91
N PRO A 75 6.67 8.38 5.76
CA PRO A 75 7.04 9.49 4.90
C PRO A 75 6.54 9.30 3.45
N GLY A 76 5.79 10.28 2.95
CA GLY A 76 5.24 10.25 1.59
C GLY A 76 3.93 9.47 1.44
N ALA A 77 3.41 8.84 2.51
CA ALA A 77 2.08 8.23 2.50
C ALA A 77 1.06 9.14 3.21
N PRO A 78 -0.14 9.36 2.62
CA PRO A 78 -1.23 10.05 3.31
C PRO A 78 -1.73 9.24 4.50
N ARG A 79 -2.25 9.93 5.53
CA ARG A 79 -2.88 9.32 6.71
C ARG A 79 -4.07 10.19 7.14
N PRO A 80 -5.32 9.71 7.02
CA PRO A 80 -5.71 8.45 6.40
C PRO A 80 -5.45 8.41 4.88
N GLY A 81 -5.04 7.25 4.37
CA GLY A 81 -4.88 7.02 2.93
C GLY A 81 -4.04 5.80 2.56
N ALA A 82 -3.69 5.72 1.27
CA ALA A 82 -2.93 4.61 0.70
C ALA A 82 -1.74 5.09 -0.16
N LEU A 83 -0.74 4.22 -0.28
CA LEU A 83 0.38 4.37 -1.20
C LEU A 83 0.51 3.10 -2.04
N VAL A 84 0.60 3.27 -3.35
CA VAL A 84 0.77 2.20 -4.33
C VAL A 84 2.15 2.33 -4.95
N ALA A 85 2.96 1.28 -4.81
CA ALA A 85 4.29 1.23 -5.41
C ALA A 85 4.61 -0.13 -6.02
N ASP A 86 5.45 -0.11 -7.05
CA ASP A 86 5.91 -1.33 -7.71
C ASP A 86 7.03 -2.05 -6.92
N ARG A 87 7.54 -3.14 -7.49
CA ARG A 87 8.64 -3.92 -6.89
C ARG A 87 9.95 -3.14 -6.75
N TRP A 88 10.17 -2.09 -7.55
CA TRP A 88 11.37 -1.26 -7.50
C TRP A 88 11.23 -0.07 -6.53
N GLY A 89 10.06 0.05 -5.92
CA GLY A 89 9.70 1.14 -5.01
C GLY A 89 9.32 2.42 -5.73
N GLU A 90 9.01 2.37 -7.02
CA GLU A 90 8.48 3.52 -7.74
C GLU A 90 7.03 3.75 -7.34
N ILE A 91 6.73 4.96 -6.89
CA ILE A 91 5.39 5.32 -6.46
C ILE A 91 4.52 5.55 -7.70
N TYR A 92 3.42 4.81 -7.78
CA TYR A 92 2.40 4.97 -8.82
C TYR A 92 1.30 5.92 -8.39
N ALA A 93 0.95 5.91 -7.10
CA ALA A 93 0.01 6.86 -6.54
C ALA A 93 0.11 6.94 -5.02
N THR A 94 -0.36 8.08 -4.53
CA THR A 94 -0.71 8.33 -3.14
C THR A 94 -2.17 8.76 -3.13
N LEU A 95 -2.99 8.06 -2.37
CA LEU A 95 -4.44 8.31 -2.26
C LEU A 95 -4.70 8.82 -0.85
N ASP A 96 -5.36 9.96 -0.72
CA ASP A 96 -5.97 10.33 0.55
C ASP A 96 -7.21 9.47 0.82
N ASP A 97 -7.81 9.63 1.99
CA ASP A 97 -8.96 8.81 2.41
C ASP A 97 -10.15 8.88 1.45
N GLU A 98 -10.40 10.02 0.82
CA GLU A 98 -11.50 10.20 -0.13
C GLU A 98 -11.23 9.50 -1.46
N ALA A 99 -9.97 9.51 -1.90
CA ALA A 99 -9.50 8.88 -3.14
C ALA A 99 -9.27 7.36 -3.00
N VAL A 100 -9.18 6.83 -1.77
CA VAL A 100 -9.20 5.38 -1.56
C VAL A 100 -10.54 4.84 -2.06
N THR A 101 -10.50 3.92 -3.01
CA THR A 101 -11.67 3.24 -3.57
C THR A 101 -11.95 1.95 -2.79
N ASP A 102 -12.69 1.00 -3.34
CA ASP A 102 -12.85 -0.31 -2.71
C ASP A 102 -11.64 -1.24 -2.91
N ALA A 103 -11.69 -2.39 -2.22
CA ALA A 103 -10.61 -3.36 -2.24
C ALA A 103 -10.44 -4.07 -3.60
N ASP A 104 -11.50 -4.19 -4.42
CA ASP A 104 -11.41 -4.81 -5.75
C ASP A 104 -10.68 -3.87 -6.71
N ASP A 105 -11.05 -2.60 -6.68
CA ASP A 105 -10.40 -1.55 -7.48
C ASP A 105 -8.89 -1.44 -7.17
N LEU A 106 -8.51 -1.49 -5.88
CA LEU A 106 -7.10 -1.45 -5.50
C LEU A 106 -6.34 -2.69 -5.99
N ILE A 107 -6.93 -3.89 -5.91
CA ILE A 107 -6.31 -5.11 -6.44
C ILE A 107 -6.16 -5.04 -7.96
N ASP A 108 -7.18 -4.55 -8.66
CA ASP A 108 -7.13 -4.35 -10.11
C ASP A 108 -6.07 -3.32 -10.50
N TRP A 109 -5.88 -2.27 -9.71
CA TRP A 109 -4.78 -1.35 -9.91
C TRP A 109 -3.42 -2.05 -9.75
N MET A 110 -3.24 -2.90 -8.73
CA MET A 110 -2.00 -3.67 -8.58
C MET A 110 -1.72 -4.57 -9.78
N ARG A 111 -2.76 -5.14 -10.42
CA ARG A 111 -2.61 -5.90 -11.68
C ARG A 111 -2.06 -5.01 -12.80
N VAL A 112 -2.60 -3.79 -12.92
CA VAL A 112 -2.12 -2.82 -13.91
C VAL A 112 -0.66 -2.44 -13.64
N VAL A 113 -0.28 -2.19 -12.38
CA VAL A 113 1.12 -1.90 -12.01
C VAL A 113 2.02 -3.07 -12.39
N GLN A 114 1.64 -4.30 -12.03
CA GLN A 114 2.40 -5.51 -12.37
C GLN A 114 2.66 -5.62 -13.88
N SER A 115 1.63 -5.41 -14.70
CA SER A 115 1.74 -5.51 -16.16
C SER A 115 2.65 -4.45 -16.79
N ARG A 116 2.91 -3.33 -16.09
CA ARG A 116 3.77 -2.23 -16.56
C ARG A 116 5.23 -2.38 -16.12
N CYS A 117 5.50 -3.26 -15.16
CA CYS A 117 6.84 -3.51 -14.62
C CYS A 117 7.46 -4.83 -15.15
N GLY A 118 6.83 -5.45 -16.16
CA GLY A 118 7.29 -6.66 -16.85
C GLY A 118 8.14 -6.37 -18.08
#